data_AF-A0ABD5YF72-F1
#
_entry.id   AF-A0ABD5YF72-F1
#
_cell.length_a   1.000
_cell.length_b   1.000
_cell.length_c   1.000
_cell.angle_alpha   90.00
_cell.angle_beta   90.00
_cell.angle_gamma   90.00
#
_symmetry.space_group_name_H-M   'P 1'
#
loop_
_entity.id
_entity.type
_entity.pdbx_description
1 polymer ?
#
loop_
_entity_poly.entity_id
_entity_poly.type
_entity_poly.pdbx_seq_one_letter_code
_entity_poly.pdbx_strand_id
1 'polypeptide(L)' 'MSLSHGGRSAFERLRARLGEGSHACEECGFVDDASEWEAATSGATVEYRRECPSCGTEHVRRYRL' A
#
# COMPACT_ATOMS: atom_id res chain seq x y z
N MET A 1 2.48 -11.92 18.62
CA MET A 1 2.98 -10.65 18.07
C MET A 1 4.05 -11.00 17.05
N SER A 2 3.70 -10.95 15.77
CA SER A 2 4.57 -11.46 14.69
C SER A 2 5.75 -10.50 14.49
N LEU A 3 6.90 -10.88 15.05
CA LEU A 3 8.20 -10.29 14.76
C LEU A 3 8.68 -10.82 13.41
N SER A 4 9.11 -9.95 12.50
CA SER A 4 9.92 -10.38 11.35
C SER A 4 10.99 -9.34 11.09
N HIS A 5 12.18 -9.62 11.64
CA HIS A 5 13.43 -8.93 11.34
C HIS A 5 13.91 -9.26 9.92
N GLY A 6 14.42 -8.24 9.22
CA GLY A 6 15.66 -8.38 8.45
C GLY A 6 15.56 -9.07 7.08
N GLY A 7 14.91 -8.40 6.13
CA GLY A 7 15.01 -8.72 4.70
C GLY A 7 13.69 -8.42 4.02
N ARG A 8 13.58 -7.28 3.33
CA ARG A 8 12.34 -6.82 2.70
C ARG A 8 11.69 -7.96 1.93
N SER A 9 10.61 -8.53 2.48
CA SER A 9 9.86 -9.60 1.83
C SER A 9 9.45 -9.12 0.42
N ALA A 10 9.18 -10.04 -0.52
CA ALA A 10 8.71 -9.63 -1.85
C ALA A 10 7.52 -8.65 -1.77
N PHE A 11 6.69 -8.81 -0.74
CA PHE A 11 5.56 -7.92 -0.45
C PHE A 11 5.97 -6.53 0.02
N GLU A 12 6.97 -6.40 0.89
CA GLU A 12 7.48 -5.09 1.34
C GLU A 12 8.20 -4.34 0.21
N ARG A 13 8.91 -5.07 -0.66
CA ARG A 13 9.50 -4.46 -1.87
C ARG A 13 8.42 -3.92 -2.81
N LEU A 14 7.34 -4.69 -2.99
CA LEU A 14 6.19 -4.23 -3.78
C LEU A 14 5.48 -3.04 -3.11
N ARG A 15 5.29 -3.08 -1.78
CA ARG A 15 4.74 -1.97 -1.00
C ARG A 15 5.54 -0.68 -1.21
N ALA A 16 6.86 -0.76 -1.04
CA ALA A 16 7.76 0.38 -1.20
C ALA A 16 7.67 0.94 -2.62
N ARG A 17 7.65 0.07 -3.64
CA ARG A 17 7.49 0.48 -5.03
C ARG A 17 6.12 1.10 -5.34
N LEU A 18 5.06 0.63 -4.68
CA LEU A 18 3.72 1.18 -4.82
C LEU A 18 3.57 2.56 -4.18
N GLY A 19 4.41 2.90 -3.20
CA GLY A 19 4.49 4.21 -2.57
C GLY A 19 5.65 5.07 -3.06
N GLU A 20 6.39 4.61 -4.07
CA GLU A 20 7.52 5.35 -4.63
C GLU A 20 7.02 6.41 -5.61
N GLY A 21 7.07 7.67 -5.19
CA GLY A 21 6.68 8.83 -5.98
C GLY A 21 5.37 9.47 -5.52
N SER A 22 5.06 10.61 -6.13
CA SER A 22 3.86 11.37 -5.81
C SER A 22 2.62 10.68 -6.37
N HIS A 23 1.69 10.27 -5.50
CA HIS A 23 0.42 9.70 -5.92
C HIS A 23 -0.70 10.73 -5.78
N ALA A 24 -1.26 11.13 -6.92
CA ALA A 24 -2.50 11.90 -6.94
C ALA A 24 -3.69 10.98 -6.64
N CYS A 25 -4.54 11.38 -5.70
CA CYS A 25 -5.83 10.76 -5.50
C CYS A 25 -6.71 11.01 -6.73
N GLU A 26 -7.28 9.95 -7.30
CA GLU A 26 -8.13 10.02 -8.49
C GLU A 26 -9.47 10.72 -8.22
N GLU A 27 -9.90 10.77 -6.96
CA GLU A 27 -11.18 11.39 -6.55
C GLU A 27 -11.06 12.89 -6.25
N CYS A 28 -10.06 13.29 -5.46
CA CYS A 28 -9.93 14.68 -4.99
C CYS A 28 -8.73 15.44 -5.56
N GLY A 29 -7.82 14.75 -6.25
CA GLY A 29 -6.59 15.34 -6.80
C GLY A 29 -5.49 15.62 -5.77
N PHE A 30 -5.67 15.24 -4.50
CA PHE A 30 -4.63 15.40 -3.48
C PHE A 30 -3.38 14.61 -3.86
N VAL A 31 -2.23 15.28 -3.89
CA VAL A 31 -0.94 14.66 -4.20
C VAL A 31 -0.24 14.32 -2.90
N ASP A 32 -0.05 13.03 -2.70
CA ASP A 32 0.63 12.49 -1.53
C ASP A 32 2.03 12.02 -1.92
N ASP A 33 3.05 12.69 -1.38
CA ASP A 33 4.48 12.44 -1.68
C ASP A 33 5.07 11.28 -0.86
N ALA A 34 4.32 10.81 0.15
CA ALA A 34 4.71 9.72 1.05
C ALA A 34 3.54 8.74 1.23
N SER A 35 3.15 8.07 0.14
CA SER A 35 2.06 7.10 0.18
C SER A 35 2.45 5.80 0.87
N GLU A 36 2.20 5.73 2.17
CA GLU A 36 2.30 4.49 2.93
C GLU A 36 1.14 3.57 2.59
N TRP A 37 1.40 2.58 1.73
CA TRP A 37 0.47 1.47 1.51
C TRP A 37 0.53 0.48 2.67
N GLU A 38 -0.61 0.11 3.22
CA GLU A 38 -0.72 -1.03 4.12
C GLU A 38 -0.86 -2.32 3.31
N ALA A 39 -0.20 -3.39 3.74
CA ALA A 39 -0.31 -4.71 3.11
C ALA A 39 -0.87 -5.71 4.11
N ALA A 40 -1.93 -6.39 3.71
CA ALA A 40 -2.56 -7.49 4.43
C ALA A 40 -2.50 -8.75 3.57
N THR A 41 -2.02 -9.85 4.12
CA THR A 41 -1.98 -11.14 3.40
C THR A 41 -3.08 -12.05 3.92
N SER A 42 -3.99 -12.41 3.04
CA SER A 42 -5.15 -13.27 3.28
C SER A 42 -4.96 -14.59 2.53
N GLY A 43 -4.27 -15.55 3.15
CA GLY A 43 -4.03 -16.89 2.60
C GLY A 43 -3.32 -16.87 1.25
N ALA A 44 -4.09 -16.92 0.15
CA ALA A 44 -3.61 -16.94 -1.23
C ALA A 44 -3.62 -15.57 -1.93
N THR A 45 -3.98 -14.49 -1.23
CA THR A 45 -4.05 -13.14 -1.79
C THR A 45 -3.33 -12.15 -0.89
N VAL A 46 -2.61 -11.20 -1.47
CA VAL A 46 -2.11 -10.01 -0.79
C VAL A 46 -2.95 -8.81 -1.22
N GLU A 47 -3.41 -8.05 -0.24
CA GLU A 47 -4.20 -6.84 -0.40
C GLU A 47 -3.37 -5.66 0.06
N TYR A 48 -3.18 -4.70 -0.84
CA TYR A 48 -2.58 -3.41 -0.53
C TYR A 48 -3.68 -2.37 -0.44
N ARG A 49 -3.82 -1.71 0.70
CA ARG A 49 -4.79 -0.64 0.90
C ARG A 49 -4.10 0.65 1.28
N ARG A 50 -4.68 1.78 0.87
CA ARG A 50 -4.33 3.11 1.37
C ARG A 50 -5.56 3.98 1.41
N GLU A 51 -5.59 4.90 2.36
CA GLU A 51 -6.63 5.91 2.46
C GLU A 51 -6.06 7.26 2.03
N CYS A 52 -6.83 8.04 1.27
CA CYS A 52 -6.46 9.42 0.98
C CYS A 52 -6.66 10.27 2.25
N PRO A 53 -5.62 10.93 2.77
CA PRO A 53 -5.75 11.75 3.97
C PRO A 53 -6.60 13.02 3.76
N SER A 54 -6.84 13.42 2.50
CA SER A 54 -7.63 14.62 2.19
C SER A 54 -9.13 14.34 2.06
N CYS A 55 -9.54 13.21 1.48
CA CYS A 55 -10.96 12.92 1.21
C CYS A 55 -11.45 11.61 1.83
N GLY A 56 -10.57 10.79 2.39
CA GLY A 56 -10.92 9.49 2.97
C GLY A 56 -11.18 8.39 1.95
N THR A 57 -10.89 8.60 0.66
CA THR A 57 -11.07 7.56 -0.36
C THR A 57 -10.10 6.40 -0.10
N GLU A 58 -10.63 5.20 0.06
CA GLU A 58 -9.84 3.97 0.17
C GLU A 58 -9.49 3.43 -1.22
N HIS A 59 -8.20 3.27 -1.50
CA HIS A 59 -7.69 2.60 -2.69
C HIS A 59 -7.16 1.21 -2.31
N VAL A 60 -7.74 0.16 -2.91
CA VAL A 60 -7.38 -1.23 -2.65
C VAL A 60 -6.87 -1.92 -3.90
N ARG A 61 -5.73 -2.62 -3.80
CA ARG A 61 -5.13 -3.44 -4.86
C ARG A 61 -4.92 -4.86 -4.36
N ARG A 62 -5.46 -5.85 -5.09
CA ARG A 62 -5.38 -7.26 -4.71
C ARG A 62 -4.51 -8.02 -5.71
N TYR A 63 -3.56 -8.81 -5.21
CA TYR A 63 -2.70 -9.69 -6.01
C TYR A 63 -2.83 -11.12 -5.49
N ARG A 64 -3.05 -12.07 -6.39
CA ARG A 64 -3.01 -13.50 -6.06
C ARG A 64 -1.57 -14.00 -6.05
N LEU A 65 -1.28 -14.87 -5.08
CA LEU A 65 -0.01 -15.56 -4.91
C LEU A 65 0.06 -16.85 -5.73
#